data_AF-A0A4Y2PFZ7-F1
#
_entry.id   AF-A0A4Y2PFZ7-F1
#
_cell.length_a   1.000
_cell.length_b   1.000
_cell.length_c   1.000
_cell.angle_alpha   90.00
_cell.angle_beta   90.00
_cell.angle_gamma   90.00
#
_symmetry.space_group_name_H-M   'P 1'
#
loop_
_entity.id
_entity.type
_entity.pdbx_description
1 polymer ?
#
loop_
_entity_poly.entity_id
_entity_poly.type
_entity_poly.pdbx_seq_one_letter_code
_entity_poly.pdbx_strand_id
1 'polypeptide(L)'
;MYADDTAIMSTGISQQSITDKLNNYLAELGKWLIRWKIQVNVGKSQTVYFTKKRSIPPPPNLYRKPIPWSNETVYLGVTIDKTLTFKNHITKVRNKFKAAKQKLYPLLGKHSKLSLDNKLLTYKSLLRPLITYASPVWGAAAKTHLSKLERLQNAIARQITNSPWYLRNKNILKDLNLQTIANHNLKLAKNFFRRIDNSTNEAIIAIPDYDPASPRKKRRARSQLFR
;
A
#
# COMPACT_ATOMS: atom_id res chain seq x y z
N MET A 1 5.27 -1.28 -15.46
CA MET A 1 4.37 -2.31 -16.02
C MET A 1 4.54 -3.57 -15.20
N TYR A 2 3.46 -4.27 -14.88
CA TYR A 2 3.52 -5.55 -14.18
C TYR A 2 2.52 -6.49 -14.85
N ALA A 3 3.02 -7.54 -15.52
CA ALA A 3 2.19 -8.37 -16.40
C ALA A 3 1.32 -7.50 -17.34
N ASP A 4 -0.01 -7.63 -17.28
CA ASP A 4 -0.99 -6.85 -18.03
C ASP A 4 -1.33 -5.49 -17.37
N ASP A 5 -1.08 -5.34 -16.07
CA ASP A 5 -1.34 -4.11 -15.31
C ASP A 5 -0.32 -3.02 -15.63
N THR A 6 -0.77 -2.01 -16.38
CA THR A 6 0.03 -0.83 -16.73
C THR A 6 -0.51 0.42 -16.05
N ALA A 7 0.36 1.12 -15.31
CA ALA A 7 0.05 2.42 -14.72
C ALA A 7 0.81 3.51 -15.49
N ILE A 8 0.08 4.56 -15.86
CA ILE A 8 0.62 5.74 -16.55
C ILE A 8 0.46 6.93 -15.62
N MET A 9 1.51 7.72 -15.46
CA MET A 9 1.52 8.89 -14.58
C MET A 9 1.94 10.13 -15.35
N SER A 10 1.13 11.19 -15.26
CA SER A 10 1.46 12.53 -15.76
C SER A 10 1.52 13.49 -14.58
N THR A 11 2.54 14.36 -14.55
CA THR A 11 2.72 15.38 -13.50
C THR A 11 2.96 16.75 -14.11
N GLY A 12 2.52 17.80 -13.42
CA GLY A 12 2.58 19.17 -13.91
C GLY A 12 2.10 20.19 -12.88
N ILE A 13 2.25 21.47 -13.23
CA ILE A 13 1.86 22.59 -12.36
C ILE A 13 0.41 23.02 -12.65
N SER A 14 0.03 23.07 -13.92
CA SER A 14 -1.32 23.41 -14.38
C SER A 14 -2.13 22.15 -14.71
N GLN A 15 -3.43 22.22 -14.46
CA GLN A 15 -4.37 21.14 -14.76
C GLN A 15 -4.38 20.81 -16.26
N GLN A 16 -4.39 21.86 -17.09
CA GLN A 16 -4.35 21.73 -18.55
C GLN A 16 -3.09 21.02 -19.03
N SER A 17 -1.90 21.42 -18.55
CA SER A 17 -0.65 20.74 -18.93
C SER A 17 -0.64 19.26 -18.56
N ILE A 18 -1.21 18.87 -17.42
CA ILE A 18 -1.27 17.46 -17.01
C ILE A 18 -2.18 16.68 -17.95
N THR A 19 -3.38 17.21 -18.23
CA THR A 19 -4.37 16.58 -19.09
C THR A 19 -3.88 16.47 -20.52
N ASP A 20 -3.26 17.51 -21.08
CA ASP A 20 -2.74 17.51 -22.44
C ASP A 20 -1.60 16.51 -22.60
N LYS A 21 -0.63 16.50 -21.66
CA LYS A 21 0.45 15.50 -21.65
C LYS A 21 -0.08 14.08 -21.56
N LEU A 22 -1.08 13.85 -20.71
CA LEU A 22 -1.68 12.53 -20.54
C LEU A 22 -2.43 12.08 -21.80
N ASN A 23 -3.24 12.95 -22.39
CA ASN A 23 -4.00 12.64 -23.61
C ASN A 23 -3.09 12.45 -24.82
N ASN A 24 -2.05 13.26 -24.98
CA ASN A 24 -1.06 13.07 -26.04
C ASN A 24 -0.36 11.72 -25.91
N TYR A 25 0.04 11.35 -24.68
CA TYR A 25 0.62 10.05 -24.42
C TYR A 25 -0.36 8.90 -24.70
N LEU A 26 -1.62 9.01 -24.28
CA LEU A 26 -2.65 8.00 -24.55
C LEU A 26 -2.97 7.87 -26.04
N ALA A 27 -2.86 8.94 -26.82
CA ALA A 27 -3.03 8.91 -28.27
C ALA A 27 -1.91 8.10 -28.95
N GLU A 28 -0.65 8.35 -28.58
CA GLU A 28 0.50 7.58 -29.08
C GLU A 28 0.45 6.12 -28.61
N LEU A 29 0.11 5.90 -27.34
CA LEU A 29 -0.12 4.56 -26.79
C LEU A 29 -1.22 3.83 -27.58
N GLY A 30 -2.32 4.50 -27.90
CA GLY A 30 -3.41 3.94 -28.70
C GLY A 30 -2.95 3.51 -30.09
N LYS A 31 -2.18 4.35 -30.79
CA LYS A 31 -1.59 3.99 -32.10
C LYS A 31 -0.68 2.75 -31.99
N TRP A 32 0.16 2.72 -30.96
CA TRP A 32 1.05 1.60 -30.69
C TRP A 32 0.27 0.31 -30.41
N LEU A 33 -0.73 0.35 -29.54
CA LEU A 33 -1.57 -0.80 -29.20
C LEU A 33 -2.30 -1.36 -30.44
N ILE A 34 -2.81 -0.49 -31.32
CA ILE A 34 -3.43 -0.90 -32.59
C ILE A 34 -2.40 -1.58 -33.50
N ARG A 35 -1.21 -0.99 -33.65
CA ARG A 35 -0.12 -1.56 -34.47
C ARG A 35 0.26 -2.96 -34.00
N TRP A 36 0.30 -3.18 -32.70
CA TRP A 36 0.65 -4.47 -32.09
C TRP A 36 -0.56 -5.38 -31.86
N LYS A 37 -1.75 -5.00 -32.31
CA LYS A 37 -3.01 -5.75 -32.17
C LYS A 37 -3.35 -6.11 -30.70
N ILE A 38 -2.99 -5.23 -29.77
CA ILE A 38 -3.27 -5.40 -28.34
C ILE A 38 -4.58 -4.68 -27.99
N GLN A 39 -5.58 -5.45 -27.57
CA GLN A 39 -6.88 -4.91 -27.18
C GLN A 39 -6.91 -4.54 -25.69
N VAL A 40 -7.04 -3.24 -25.38
CA VAL A 40 -7.19 -2.75 -24.01
C VAL A 40 -8.65 -2.70 -23.62
N ASN A 41 -8.97 -3.22 -22.43
CA ASN A 41 -10.30 -3.10 -21.84
C ASN A 41 -10.46 -1.73 -21.17
N VAL A 42 -11.00 -0.76 -21.92
CA VAL A 42 -11.27 0.60 -21.42
C VAL A 42 -12.22 0.60 -20.22
N GLY A 43 -13.18 -0.33 -20.15
CA GLY A 43 -14.14 -0.43 -19.04
C GLY A 43 -13.51 -0.88 -17.72
N LYS A 44 -12.39 -1.61 -17.76
CA LYS A 44 -11.59 -1.95 -16.57
C LYS A 44 -10.54 -0.89 -16.23
N SER A 45 -10.27 0.03 -17.15
CA SER A 45 -9.30 1.11 -16.94
C SER A 45 -9.90 2.17 -16.02
N GLN A 46 -9.09 2.68 -15.10
CA GLN A 46 -9.50 3.72 -14.16
C GLN A 46 -8.48 4.83 -14.13
N THR A 47 -8.94 6.06 -13.91
CA THR A 47 -8.06 7.21 -13.71
C THR A 47 -8.30 7.82 -12.34
N VAL A 48 -7.23 8.23 -11.68
CA VAL A 48 -7.31 8.91 -10.38
C VAL A 48 -6.52 10.20 -10.47
N TYR A 49 -7.17 11.31 -10.14
CA TYR A 49 -6.53 12.62 -10.11
C TYR A 49 -6.07 12.96 -8.70
N PHE A 50 -4.76 12.91 -8.47
CA PHE A 50 -4.16 13.16 -7.15
C PHE A 50 -4.02 14.67 -6.88
N THR A 51 -5.07 15.29 -6.37
CA THR A 51 -5.09 16.73 -6.07
C THR A 51 -5.82 17.04 -4.76
N LYS A 52 -5.46 18.18 -4.15
CA LYS A 52 -6.23 18.80 -3.05
C LYS A 52 -7.26 19.82 -3.58
N LYS A 53 -7.19 20.19 -4.86
CA LYS A 53 -8.13 21.13 -5.49
C LYS A 53 -9.48 20.44 -5.71
N ARG A 54 -10.56 21.22 -5.70
CA ARG A 54 -11.93 20.72 -5.95
C ARG A 54 -12.23 20.57 -7.44
N SER A 55 -11.59 21.37 -8.31
CA SER A 55 -11.76 21.28 -9.76
C SER A 55 -11.09 20.03 -10.32
N ILE A 56 -11.83 19.29 -11.14
CA ILE A 56 -11.40 18.07 -11.81
C ILE A 56 -11.44 18.35 -13.31
N PRO A 57 -10.37 18.02 -14.07
CA PRO A 57 -10.37 18.17 -15.53
C PRO A 57 -11.33 17.20 -16.22
N PRO A 58 -11.62 17.41 -17.50
CA PRO A 58 -12.30 16.40 -18.30
C PRO A 58 -11.52 15.06 -18.24
N PRO A 59 -12.23 13.91 -18.29
CA PRO A 59 -11.61 12.60 -18.25
C PRO A 59 -10.68 12.40 -19.44
N PRO A 60 -9.57 11.67 -19.26
CA PRO A 60 -8.70 11.34 -20.37
C PRO A 60 -9.36 10.30 -21.28
N ASN A 61 -8.98 10.31 -22.55
CA ASN A 61 -9.60 9.46 -23.57
C ASN A 61 -8.59 8.42 -24.09
N LEU A 62 -9.04 7.17 -24.22
CA LEU A 62 -8.33 6.12 -24.96
C LEU A 62 -9.27 5.57 -26.03
N TYR A 63 -8.82 5.52 -27.29
CA TYR A 63 -9.66 5.15 -28.44
C TYR A 63 -10.95 5.99 -28.56
N ARG A 64 -10.87 7.29 -28.25
CA ARG A 64 -12.02 8.21 -28.20
C ARG A 64 -13.10 7.81 -27.16
N LYS A 65 -12.82 6.87 -26.26
CA LYS A 65 -13.68 6.52 -25.13
C LYS A 65 -13.14 7.15 -23.85
N PRO A 66 -13.97 7.84 -23.06
CA PRO A 66 -13.54 8.45 -21.81
C PRO A 66 -13.27 7.37 -20.76
N ILE A 67 -12.13 7.51 -20.07
CA ILE A 67 -11.81 6.69 -18.90
C ILE A 67 -12.33 7.43 -17.67
N PRO A 68 -13.27 6.86 -16.90
CA PRO A 68 -13.91 7.57 -15.80
C PRO A 68 -12.92 7.91 -14.69
N TRP A 69 -13.13 9.07 -14.06
CA TRP A 69 -12.45 9.44 -12.83
C TRP A 69 -12.98 8.61 -11.67
N SER A 70 -12.05 8.11 -10.85
CA SER A 70 -12.36 7.45 -9.59
C SER A 70 -11.69 8.16 -8.41
N ASN A 71 -12.32 8.08 -7.23
CA ASN A 71 -11.75 8.58 -5.99
C ASN A 71 -10.70 7.61 -5.40
N GLU A 72 -10.74 6.34 -5.79
CA GLU A 72 -9.78 5.32 -5.40
C GLU A 72 -9.50 4.36 -6.56
N THR A 73 -8.28 3.82 -6.60
CA THR A 73 -7.93 2.73 -7.52
C THR A 73 -7.14 1.67 -6.79
N VAL A 74 -7.18 0.44 -7.28
CA VAL A 74 -6.38 -0.66 -6.75
C VAL A 74 -5.26 -0.93 -7.74
N TYR A 75 -4.02 -0.83 -7.29
CA TYR A 75 -2.84 -1.18 -8.09
C TYR A 75 -1.98 -2.15 -7.29
N LEU A 76 -1.70 -3.33 -7.86
CA LEU A 76 -0.88 -4.38 -7.23
C LEU A 76 -1.32 -4.72 -5.79
N GLY A 77 -2.63 -4.75 -5.55
CA GLY A 77 -3.21 -5.03 -4.23
C GLY A 77 -3.17 -3.87 -3.22
N VAL A 78 -2.73 -2.68 -3.62
CA VAL A 78 -2.76 -1.46 -2.79
C VAL A 78 -3.90 -0.57 -3.24
N THR A 79 -4.81 -0.21 -2.34
CA THR A 79 -5.84 0.80 -2.63
C THR A 79 -5.25 2.19 -2.44
N ILE A 80 -5.24 2.99 -3.50
CA ILE A 80 -4.70 4.34 -3.50
C ILE A 80 -5.86 5.31 -3.66
N ASP A 81 -6.08 6.15 -2.65
CA ASP A 81 -7.09 7.20 -2.64
C ASP A 81 -6.53 8.50 -3.22
N LYS A 82 -7.40 9.35 -3.79
CA LYS A 82 -6.99 10.63 -4.42
C LYS A 82 -6.19 11.57 -3.51
N THR A 83 -6.35 11.43 -2.19
CA THR A 83 -5.65 12.22 -1.17
C THR A 83 -4.43 11.52 -0.57
N LEU A 84 -4.11 10.30 -1.00
CA LEU A 84 -2.99 9.47 -0.52
C LEU A 84 -2.99 9.29 1.01
N THR A 85 -4.17 9.18 1.63
CA THR A 85 -4.30 8.95 3.07
C THR A 85 -4.16 7.48 3.44
N PHE A 86 -4.43 6.57 2.48
CA PHE A 86 -4.49 5.13 2.65
C PHE A 86 -5.51 4.66 3.70
N LYS A 87 -6.49 5.52 4.05
CA LYS A 87 -7.56 5.19 5.01
C LYS A 87 -8.36 3.96 4.57
N ASN A 88 -8.78 3.96 3.30
CA ASN A 88 -9.59 2.88 2.73
C ASN A 88 -8.77 1.59 2.62
N HIS A 89 -7.50 1.69 2.19
CA HIS A 89 -6.56 0.57 2.16
C HIS A 89 -6.40 -0.11 3.52
N ILE A 90 -6.07 0.66 4.56
CA ILE A 90 -5.87 0.13 5.92
C ILE A 90 -7.17 -0.50 6.45
N THR A 91 -8.33 0.04 6.09
CA THR A 91 -9.63 -0.53 6.46
C THR A 91 -9.87 -1.88 5.77
N LYS A 92 -9.61 -1.97 4.46
CA LYS A 92 -9.71 -3.23 3.69
C LYS A 92 -8.74 -4.29 4.25
N VAL A 93 -7.49 -3.91 4.50
CA VAL A 93 -6.45 -4.77 5.10
C VAL A 93 -6.87 -5.28 6.49
N ARG A 94 -7.40 -4.40 7.34
CA ARG A 94 -7.93 -4.78 8.66
C ARG A 94 -9.07 -5.80 8.54
N ASN A 95 -9.99 -5.61 7.61
CA ASN A 95 -11.12 -6.52 7.43
C ASN A 95 -10.64 -7.89 6.92
N LYS A 96 -9.71 -7.91 5.96
CA LYS A 96 -9.06 -9.13 5.46
C LYS A 96 -8.34 -9.88 6.59
N PHE A 97 -7.58 -9.17 7.43
CA PHE A 97 -6.93 -9.75 8.61
C PHE A 97 -7.96 -10.34 9.58
N LYS A 98 -9.04 -9.63 9.89
CA LYS A 98 -10.08 -10.14 10.78
C LYS A 98 -10.73 -11.40 10.24
N ALA A 99 -11.09 -11.42 8.96
CA ALA A 99 -11.66 -12.60 8.31
C ALA A 99 -10.70 -13.80 8.36
N ALA A 100 -9.42 -13.60 8.01
CA ALA A 100 -8.41 -14.65 8.10
C ALA A 100 -8.18 -15.12 9.54
N LYS A 101 -8.13 -14.20 10.50
CA LYS A 101 -8.01 -14.51 11.93
C LYS A 101 -9.18 -15.37 12.41
N GLN A 102 -10.41 -15.08 11.97
CA GLN A 102 -11.58 -15.88 12.35
C GLN A 102 -11.50 -17.30 11.80
N LYS A 103 -11.10 -17.47 10.53
CA LYS A 103 -10.87 -18.80 9.95
C LYS A 103 -9.80 -19.59 10.70
N LEU A 104 -8.77 -18.92 11.18
CA LEU A 104 -7.68 -19.51 11.96
C LEU A 104 -7.98 -19.61 13.47
N TYR A 105 -9.17 -19.19 13.92
CA TYR A 105 -9.51 -19.19 15.34
C TYR A 105 -9.40 -20.57 16.01
N PRO A 106 -9.82 -21.69 15.37
CA PRO A 106 -9.64 -23.02 15.97
C PRO A 106 -8.18 -23.37 16.27
N LEU A 107 -7.23 -22.84 15.48
CA LEU A 107 -5.79 -23.09 15.63
C LEU A 107 -5.13 -22.10 16.60
N LEU A 108 -5.57 -20.84 16.59
CA LEU A 108 -4.96 -19.76 17.37
C LEU A 108 -5.72 -19.46 18.67
N GLY A 109 -6.81 -20.17 18.95
CA GLY A 109 -7.66 -19.96 20.10
C GLY A 109 -7.08 -20.54 21.40
N LYS A 110 -7.73 -20.20 22.51
CA LYS A 110 -7.39 -20.70 23.86
C LYS A 110 -7.46 -22.22 23.96
N HIS A 111 -8.45 -22.84 23.30
CA HIS A 111 -8.69 -24.28 23.34
C HIS A 111 -7.82 -25.08 22.34
N SER A 112 -7.01 -24.39 21.53
CA SER A 112 -6.11 -25.06 20.59
C SER A 112 -4.96 -25.75 21.33
N LYS A 113 -4.74 -27.03 21.03
CA LYS A 113 -3.63 -27.85 21.52
C LYS A 113 -2.27 -27.52 20.88
N LEU A 114 -2.22 -26.59 19.93
CA LEU A 114 -0.96 -26.18 19.31
C LEU A 114 -0.02 -25.53 20.32
N SER A 115 1.28 -25.83 20.20
CA SER A 115 2.32 -25.16 20.98
C SER A 115 2.34 -23.66 20.71
N LEU A 116 2.88 -22.90 21.67
CA LEU A 116 3.01 -21.45 21.55
C LEU A 116 3.81 -21.07 20.29
N ASP A 117 4.89 -21.80 20.01
CA ASP A 117 5.76 -21.57 18.85
C ASP A 117 5.03 -21.78 17.54
N ASN A 118 4.23 -22.84 17.43
CA ASN A 118 3.45 -23.12 16.22
C ASN A 118 2.34 -22.08 16.00
N LYS A 119 1.68 -21.62 17.08
CA LYS A 119 0.71 -20.52 17.01
C LYS A 119 1.39 -19.22 16.56
N LEU A 120 2.57 -18.92 17.10
CA LEU A 120 3.34 -17.74 16.74
C LEU A 120 3.85 -17.82 15.29
N LEU A 121 4.32 -18.98 14.85
CA LEU A 121 4.73 -19.24 13.47
C LEU A 121 3.57 -19.00 12.52
N THR A 122 2.40 -19.57 12.80
CA THR A 122 1.16 -19.38 12.02
C THR A 122 0.79 -17.90 11.89
N TYR A 123 0.90 -17.13 12.97
CA TYR A 123 0.70 -15.68 12.91
C TYR A 123 1.74 -15.00 12.02
N LYS A 124 3.03 -15.29 12.19
CA LYS A 124 4.13 -14.68 11.44
C LYS A 124 4.05 -14.99 9.93
N SER A 125 3.61 -16.20 9.56
CA SER A 125 3.56 -16.66 8.17
C SER A 125 2.27 -16.29 7.44
N LEU A 126 1.11 -16.37 8.09
CA LEU A 126 -0.19 -16.18 7.41
C LEU A 126 -0.83 -14.83 7.68
N LEU A 127 -0.77 -14.35 8.92
CA LEU A 127 -1.53 -13.17 9.35
C LEU A 127 -0.72 -11.87 9.26
N ARG A 128 0.54 -11.88 9.68
CA ARG A 128 1.41 -10.70 9.63
C ARG A 128 1.62 -10.17 8.20
N PRO A 129 1.82 -11.01 7.16
CA PRO A 129 1.97 -10.52 5.79
C PRO A 129 0.75 -9.74 5.29
N LEU A 130 -0.47 -10.11 5.70
CA LEU A 130 -1.69 -9.41 5.30
C LEU A 130 -1.68 -7.93 5.69
N ILE A 131 -1.09 -7.59 6.84
CA ILE A 131 -1.04 -6.22 7.38
C ILE A 131 0.29 -5.51 7.14
N THR A 132 1.28 -6.18 6.54
CA THR A 132 2.63 -5.64 6.26
C THR A 132 2.94 -5.61 4.77
N TYR A 133 2.14 -6.26 3.92
CA TYR A 133 2.25 -6.20 2.48
C TYR A 133 2.24 -4.76 1.97
N ALA A 134 3.22 -4.43 1.12
CA ALA A 134 3.44 -3.11 0.56
C ALA A 134 3.58 -1.98 1.61
N SER A 135 3.99 -2.30 2.86
CA SER A 135 4.21 -1.28 3.90
C SER A 135 5.18 -0.16 3.52
N PRO A 136 6.20 -0.36 2.66
CA PRO A 136 7.02 0.77 2.20
C PRO A 136 6.19 1.86 1.49
N VAL A 137 5.05 1.52 0.87
CA VAL A 137 4.19 2.45 0.14
C VAL A 137 3.28 3.23 1.10
N TRP A 138 2.49 2.52 1.92
CA TRP A 138 1.47 3.14 2.78
C TRP A 138 1.94 3.42 4.21
N GLY A 139 3.16 3.00 4.58
CA GLY A 139 3.73 3.18 5.93
C GLY A 139 3.88 4.63 6.39
N ALA A 140 3.86 5.58 5.45
CA ALA A 140 3.83 7.02 5.73
C ALA A 140 2.44 7.56 6.16
N ALA A 141 1.40 6.70 6.20
CA ALA A 141 0.05 7.05 6.62
C ALA A 141 -0.03 7.68 8.03
N ALA A 142 -1.20 8.21 8.36
CA ALA A 142 -1.43 8.83 9.67
C ALA A 142 -1.19 7.83 10.81
N LYS A 143 -0.58 8.29 11.92
CA LYS A 143 -0.39 7.47 13.13
C LYS A 143 -1.72 6.86 13.62
N THR A 144 -2.83 7.59 13.48
CA THR A 144 -4.18 7.13 13.82
C THR A 144 -4.67 5.95 12.98
N HIS A 145 -4.17 5.77 11.77
CA HIS A 145 -4.48 4.61 10.93
C HIS A 145 -3.54 3.44 11.24
N LEU A 146 -2.24 3.71 11.41
CA LEU A 146 -1.25 2.70 11.77
C LEU A 146 -1.52 2.06 13.13
N SER A 147 -1.97 2.83 14.12
CA SER A 147 -2.34 2.31 15.44
C SER A 147 -3.47 1.30 15.40
N LYS A 148 -4.34 1.35 14.37
CA LYS A 148 -5.38 0.32 14.17
C LYS A 148 -4.76 -1.03 13.81
N LEU A 149 -3.66 -1.05 13.06
CA LEU A 149 -2.94 -2.29 12.72
C LEU A 149 -2.17 -2.83 13.94
N GLU A 150 -1.58 -1.95 14.75
CA GLU A 150 -0.94 -2.35 16.02
C GLU A 150 -1.93 -3.00 16.98
N ARG A 151 -3.15 -2.47 17.08
CA ARG A 151 -4.23 -3.09 17.87
C ARG A 151 -4.56 -4.51 17.40
N LEU A 152 -4.48 -4.80 16.09
CA LEU A 152 -4.69 -6.15 15.56
C LEU A 152 -3.57 -7.10 16.00
N GLN A 153 -2.30 -6.65 15.93
CA GLN A 153 -1.16 -7.42 16.44
C GLN A 153 -1.30 -7.70 17.94
N ASN A 154 -1.62 -6.68 18.74
CA ASN A 154 -1.77 -6.85 20.18
C ASN A 154 -2.92 -7.80 20.52
N ALA A 155 -4.04 -7.71 19.79
CA ALA A 155 -5.18 -8.60 20.00
C ALA A 155 -4.87 -10.06 19.64
N ILE A 156 -4.07 -10.33 18.61
CA ILE A 156 -3.70 -11.71 18.27
C ILE A 156 -2.58 -12.24 19.18
N ALA A 157 -1.60 -11.40 19.57
CA ALA A 157 -0.57 -11.77 20.53
C ALA A 157 -1.19 -12.24 21.85
N ARG A 158 -2.14 -11.45 22.39
CA ARG A 158 -2.91 -11.81 23.58
C ARG A 158 -3.70 -13.11 23.45
N GLN A 159 -4.25 -13.36 22.26
CA GLN A 159 -5.01 -14.59 22.01
C GLN A 159 -4.09 -15.82 21.99
N ILE A 160 -2.91 -15.70 21.36
CA ILE A 160 -1.92 -16.76 21.27
C ILE A 160 -1.37 -17.14 22.65
N THR A 161 -1.08 -16.14 23.49
CA THR A 161 -0.56 -16.34 24.85
C THR A 161 -1.65 -16.57 25.91
N ASN A 162 -2.93 -16.47 25.54
CA ASN A 162 -4.05 -16.48 26.47
C ASN A 162 -3.86 -15.51 27.67
N SER A 163 -3.28 -14.33 27.39
CA SER A 163 -2.88 -13.39 28.45
C SER A 163 -4.08 -12.64 29.06
N PRO A 164 -4.14 -12.49 30.40
CA PRO A 164 -5.17 -11.71 31.09
C PRO A 164 -5.08 -10.21 30.78
N TRP A 165 -6.16 -9.46 31.03
CA TRP A 165 -6.33 -8.06 30.61
C TRP A 165 -5.31 -7.09 31.23
N TYR A 166 -4.84 -7.36 32.45
CA TYR A 166 -3.91 -6.49 33.19
C TYR A 166 -2.46 -6.58 32.69
N LEU A 167 -2.09 -7.63 31.93
CA LEU A 167 -0.75 -7.73 31.34
C LEU A 167 -0.54 -6.66 30.27
N ARG A 168 0.53 -5.89 30.41
CA ARG A 168 0.88 -4.84 29.43
C ARG A 168 1.26 -5.48 28.09
N ASN A 169 0.72 -4.95 27.00
CA ASN A 169 1.03 -5.44 25.64
C ASN A 169 2.53 -5.40 25.33
N LYS A 170 3.27 -4.42 25.87
CA LYS A 170 4.73 -4.33 25.71
C LYS A 170 5.45 -5.58 26.25
N ASN A 171 4.99 -6.13 27.38
CA ASN A 171 5.58 -7.31 27.99
C ASN A 171 5.29 -8.54 27.13
N ILE A 172 4.02 -8.73 26.73
CA ILE A 172 3.61 -9.83 25.84
C ILE A 172 4.43 -9.83 24.54
N LEU A 173 4.63 -8.66 23.93
CA LEU A 173 5.44 -8.55 22.72
C LEU A 173 6.92 -8.84 22.96
N LYS A 174 7.47 -8.42 24.11
CA LYS A 174 8.85 -8.72 24.52
C LYS A 174 9.04 -10.23 24.70
N ASP A 175 8.13 -10.88 25.41
CA ASP A 175 8.18 -12.32 25.70
C ASP A 175 8.06 -13.15 24.41
N LEU A 176 7.22 -12.72 23.46
CA LEU A 176 7.07 -13.34 22.13
C LEU A 176 8.19 -12.97 21.14
N ASN A 177 9.15 -12.12 21.54
CA ASN A 177 10.17 -11.54 20.67
C ASN A 177 9.57 -10.93 19.38
N LEU A 178 8.48 -10.17 19.53
CA LEU A 178 7.75 -9.52 18.45
C LEU A 178 7.99 -8.01 18.46
N GLN A 179 8.48 -7.50 17.32
CA GLN A 179 8.52 -6.06 17.06
C GLN A 179 7.11 -5.50 16.86
N THR A 180 6.89 -4.24 17.22
CA THR A 180 5.67 -3.50 16.86
C THR A 180 5.50 -3.45 15.33
N ILE A 181 4.25 -3.31 14.86
CA ILE A 181 4.00 -3.15 13.42
C ILE A 181 4.73 -1.92 12.88
N ALA A 182 4.77 -0.82 13.62
CA ALA A 182 5.51 0.37 13.20
C ALA A 182 7.00 0.07 12.97
N ASN A 183 7.68 -0.56 13.92
CA ASN A 183 9.12 -0.87 13.80
C ASN A 183 9.38 -1.90 12.71
N HIS A 184 8.49 -2.89 12.56
CA HIS A 184 8.61 -3.88 11.51
C HIS A 184 8.45 -3.26 10.12
N ASN A 185 7.44 -2.40 9.93
CA ASN A 185 7.23 -1.70 8.67
C ASN A 185 8.39 -0.75 8.35
N LEU A 186 8.96 -0.09 9.38
CA LEU A 186 10.16 0.73 9.21
C LEU A 186 11.36 -0.11 8.75
N LYS A 187 11.56 -1.30 9.32
CA LYS A 187 12.60 -2.24 8.87
C LYS A 187 12.38 -2.66 7.41
N LEU A 188 11.14 -3.00 7.03
CA LEU A 188 10.79 -3.33 5.65
C LEU A 188 11.06 -2.15 4.70
N ALA A 189 10.69 -0.94 5.10
CA ALA A 189 10.95 0.27 4.33
C ALA A 189 12.44 0.54 4.14
N LYS A 190 13.25 0.46 5.22
CA LYS A 190 14.71 0.60 5.15
C LYS A 190 15.33 -0.40 4.18
N ASN A 191 14.95 -1.67 4.30
CA ASN A 191 15.44 -2.72 3.42
C ASN A 191 15.03 -2.50 1.96
N PHE A 192 13.79 -2.06 1.74
CA PHE A 192 13.26 -1.77 0.40
C PHE A 192 14.00 -0.62 -0.27
N PHE A 193 14.17 0.51 0.43
CA PHE A 193 14.84 1.68 -0.15
C PHE A 193 16.34 1.46 -0.31
N ARG A 194 17.01 0.77 0.63
CA ARG A 194 18.42 0.38 0.46
C ARG A 194 18.64 -0.48 -0.80
N ARG A 195 17.70 -1.37 -1.11
CA ARG A 195 17.77 -2.19 -2.34
C ARG A 195 17.58 -1.35 -3.61
N ILE A 196 16.74 -0.32 -3.54
CA ILE A 196 16.54 0.62 -4.65
C ILE A 196 17.83 1.43 -4.87
N ASP A 197 18.38 2.00 -3.80
CA ASP A 197 19.56 2.86 -3.88
C ASP A 197 20.82 2.07 -4.33
N ASN A 198 20.89 0.78 -4.00
CA ASN A 198 21.98 -0.11 -4.43
C ASN A 198 21.69 -0.87 -5.74
N SER A 199 20.60 -0.57 -6.44
CA SER A 199 20.23 -1.34 -7.63
C SER A 199 21.09 -0.93 -8.84
N THR A 200 21.47 -1.90 -9.66
CA THR A 200 22.19 -1.68 -10.92
C THR A 200 21.24 -1.46 -12.10
N ASN A 201 19.93 -1.47 -11.86
CA ASN A 201 18.93 -1.38 -12.93
C ASN A 201 18.80 0.09 -13.38
N GLU A 202 19.11 0.35 -14.65
CA GLU A 202 19.05 1.69 -15.25
C GLU A 202 17.71 2.38 -15.06
N ALA A 203 16.59 1.66 -15.17
CA ALA A 203 15.26 2.23 -14.98
C ALA A 203 15.00 2.66 -13.54
N ILE A 204 15.65 2.03 -12.56
CA ILE A 204 15.57 2.41 -11.14
C ILE A 204 16.50 3.60 -10.87
N ILE A 205 17.70 3.60 -11.46
CA ILE A 205 18.65 4.71 -11.36
C ILE A 205 18.08 5.99 -11.98
N ALA A 206 17.30 5.87 -13.06
CA ALA A 206 16.62 6.99 -13.69
C ALA A 206 15.47 7.60 -12.86
N ILE A 207 15.09 6.99 -11.72
CA ILE A 207 14.07 7.55 -10.82
C ILE A 207 14.66 8.80 -10.16
N PRO A 208 13.95 9.96 -10.18
CA PRO A 208 14.45 11.18 -9.56
C PRO A 208 14.81 10.98 -8.08
N ASP A 209 15.95 11.55 -7.69
CA ASP A 209 16.43 11.49 -6.31
C ASP A 209 15.41 12.05 -5.32
N TYR A 210 15.31 11.35 -4.19
CA TYR A 210 14.44 11.77 -3.11
C TYR A 210 15.14 12.80 -2.23
N ASP A 211 14.72 14.05 -2.33
CA ASP A 211 15.11 15.09 -1.38
C ASP A 211 14.22 15.03 -0.11
N PRO A 212 14.78 14.70 1.07
CA PRO A 212 14.06 14.74 2.35
C PRO A 212 13.79 16.17 2.84
N ALA A 213 14.59 17.16 2.42
CA ALA A 213 14.55 18.52 2.90
C ALA A 213 13.47 19.37 2.21
N SER A 214 13.03 19.04 0.99
CA SER A 214 11.94 19.74 0.29
C SER A 214 10.54 19.34 0.83
N PRO A 215 9.94 20.07 1.79
CA PRO A 215 8.71 19.67 2.45
C PRO A 215 7.55 20.38 1.77
N ARG A 216 7.15 19.96 0.56
CA ARG A 216 5.92 20.48 -0.05
C ARG A 216 4.68 19.80 0.55
N LYS A 217 4.39 19.97 1.85
CA LYS A 217 3.12 19.56 2.53
C LYS A 217 2.54 18.20 2.08
N LYS A 218 3.39 17.20 1.80
CA LYS A 218 3.02 15.91 1.19
C LYS A 218 3.63 14.77 2.03
N ARG A 219 2.79 13.83 2.47
CA ARG A 219 3.26 12.56 3.06
C ARG A 219 3.74 11.68 1.91
N ARG A 220 5.02 11.30 1.91
CA ARG A 220 5.63 10.46 0.88
C ARG A 220 6.09 9.14 1.50
N ALA A 221 6.10 8.06 0.72
CA ALA A 221 6.55 6.75 1.16
C ALA A 221 7.92 6.79 1.87
N ARG A 222 8.93 7.45 1.28
CA ARG A 222 10.29 7.59 1.87
C ARG A 222 10.34 8.47 3.14
N SER A 223 9.33 9.30 3.41
CA SER A 223 9.31 10.16 4.61
C SER A 223 9.18 9.39 5.91
N GLN A 224 8.86 8.09 5.86
CA GLN A 224 8.83 7.22 7.04
C GLN A 224 10.23 6.91 7.60
N LEU A 225 11.29 7.10 6.81
CA LEU A 225 12.67 6.84 7.23
C LEU A 225 13.23 7.91 8.18
N PHE A 226 12.64 9.12 8.13
CA PHE A 226 13.10 10.32 8.83
C PHE A 226 12.17 10.72 9.98
N ARG A 227 11.31 9.80 10.44
CA ARG A 227 10.40 9.98 11.57
C ARG A 227 10.95 9.34 12.83
#